data_AF-A0A1Q5E229-F1
#
_entry.id   AF-A0A1Q5E229-F1
#
_cell.length_a   1.000
_cell.length_b   1.000
_cell.length_c   1.000
_cell.angle_alpha   90.00
_cell.angle_beta   90.00
_cell.angle_gamma   90.00
#
_symmetry.space_group_name_H-M   'P 1'
#
loop_
_entity.id
_entity.type
_entity.pdbx_description
1 polymer ?
#
loop_
_entity_poly.entity_id
_entity_poly.type
_entity_poly.pdbx_seq_one_letter_code
_entity_poly.pdbx_strand_id
1 'polypeptide(L)'
;MQNNITPEPNVPYTAAQAESYGDARGLLNALIAACSAKIGNTDATDEAARLQVEQRGYVDERRRLTVTDNTAVARILRDYPARLQAVRGEST
;
A
#
# COMPACT_ATOMS: atom_id res chain seq x y z
N MET A 1 7.72 36.48 -36.53
CA MET A 1 6.62 35.72 -35.89
C MET A 1 7.28 34.75 -34.92
N GLN A 2 7.36 35.10 -33.63
CA GLN A 2 7.87 34.19 -32.60
C GLN A 2 6.80 33.13 -32.31
N ASN A 3 7.09 31.86 -32.61
CA ASN A 3 6.29 30.75 -32.14
C ASN A 3 6.57 30.59 -30.65
N ASN A 4 5.69 31.14 -29.81
CA ASN A 4 5.67 30.85 -28.39
C ASN A 4 5.28 29.38 -28.20
N ILE A 5 6.28 28.51 -28.09
CA ILE A 5 6.11 27.17 -27.52
C ILE A 5 5.85 27.40 -26.03
N THR A 6 4.58 27.48 -25.64
CA THR A 6 4.20 27.36 -24.24
C THR A 6 4.55 25.93 -23.83
N PRO A 7 5.49 25.69 -22.90
CA PRO A 7 5.62 24.35 -22.34
C PRO A 7 4.29 24.02 -21.65
N GLU A 8 3.62 22.96 -22.09
CA GLU A 8 2.44 22.44 -21.40
C GLU A 8 2.79 22.25 -19.91
N PRO A 9 1.92 22.67 -18.97
CA PRO A 9 2.20 22.47 -17.56
C PRO A 9 2.30 20.97 -17.33
N ASN A 10 3.47 20.53 -16.91
CA ASN A 10 3.72 19.21 -16.34
C ASN A 10 2.73 19.02 -15.19
N VAL A 11 1.53 18.47 -15.46
CA VAL A 11 0.43 18.50 -14.50
C VAL A 11 0.82 17.57 -13.36
N PRO A 12 1.09 18.09 -12.14
CA PRO A 12 1.23 17.20 -10.98
C PRO A 12 -0.09 16.43 -10.81
N TYR A 13 -0.02 15.20 -10.32
CA TYR A 13 -1.14 14.28 -10.09
C TYR A 13 -2.38 14.97 -9.49
N THR A 14 -3.57 14.45 -9.80
CA THR A 14 -4.84 15.05 -9.34
C THR A 14 -5.04 14.87 -7.83
N ALA A 15 -5.89 15.71 -7.22
CA ALA A 15 -6.24 15.57 -5.80
C ALA A 15 -6.83 14.18 -5.49
N ALA A 16 -7.66 13.63 -6.38
CA ALA A 16 -8.24 12.29 -6.23
C ALA A 16 -7.16 11.18 -6.27
N GLN A 17 -6.12 11.34 -7.11
CA GLN A 17 -4.98 10.41 -7.13
C GLN A 17 -4.17 10.51 -5.83
N ALA A 18 -3.97 11.72 -5.31
CA ALA A 18 -3.28 11.94 -4.03
C ALA A 18 -4.02 11.28 -2.86
N GLU A 19 -5.35 11.42 -2.81
CA GLU A 19 -6.22 10.80 -1.80
C GLU A 19 -6.16 9.28 -1.89
N SER A 20 -6.40 8.72 -3.07
CA SER A 20 -6.35 7.26 -3.30
C SER A 20 -4.98 6.67 -2.95
N TYR A 21 -3.91 7.38 -3.29
CA TYR A 21 -2.54 7.01 -2.91
C TYR A 21 -2.36 7.03 -1.38
N GLY A 22 -2.86 8.07 -0.70
CA GLY A 22 -2.85 8.19 0.74
C GLY A 22 -3.54 7.00 1.42
N ASP A 23 -4.73 6.64 0.96
CA ASP A 23 -5.51 5.52 1.45
C ASP A 23 -4.78 4.17 1.22
N ALA A 24 -4.25 3.95 0.02
CA ALA A 24 -3.49 2.75 -0.30
C ALA A 24 -2.23 2.62 0.57
N ARG A 25 -1.51 3.72 0.78
CA ARG A 25 -0.34 3.78 1.66
C ARG A 25 -0.73 3.55 3.12
N GLY A 26 -1.91 4.04 3.54
CA GLY A 26 -2.51 3.78 4.85
C GLY A 26 -2.79 2.30 5.07
N LEU A 27 -3.42 1.62 4.11
CA LEU A 27 -3.66 0.18 4.17
C LEU A 27 -2.37 -0.65 4.27
N LEU A 28 -1.36 -0.31 3.47
CA LEU A 28 -0.04 -0.93 3.56
C LEU A 28 0.58 -0.78 4.95
N ASN A 29 0.49 0.41 5.55
CA ASN A 29 0.97 0.64 6.92
C ASN A 29 0.20 -0.19 7.94
N ALA A 30 -1.12 -0.29 7.80
CA ALA A 30 -1.97 -1.07 8.68
C ALA A 30 -1.64 -2.57 8.61
N LEU A 31 -1.38 -3.11 7.42
CA LEU A 31 -0.95 -4.49 7.22
C LEU A 31 0.41 -4.76 7.85
N ILE A 32 1.39 -3.88 7.62
CA ILE A 32 2.73 -4.00 8.24
C ILE A 32 2.60 -4.06 9.76
N ALA A 33 1.80 -3.17 10.35
CA ALA A 33 1.56 -3.14 11.79
C ALA A 33 0.83 -4.40 12.29
N ALA A 34 -0.19 -4.87 11.55
CA ALA A 34 -0.92 -6.09 11.91
C ALA A 34 -0.02 -7.33 11.89
N CYS A 35 0.84 -7.47 10.87
CA CYS A 35 1.84 -8.54 10.83
C CYS A 35 2.82 -8.43 12.02
N SER A 36 3.34 -7.23 12.32
CA SER A 36 4.22 -7.01 13.49
C SER A 36 3.57 -7.45 14.79
N ALA A 37 2.32 -7.07 15.02
CA ALA A 37 1.58 -7.44 16.21
C ALA A 37 1.39 -8.96 16.30
N LYS A 38 1.00 -9.61 15.19
CA LYS A 38 0.79 -11.06 15.16
C LYS A 38 2.08 -11.85 15.34
N ILE A 39 3.20 -11.39 14.77
CA ILE A 39 4.54 -11.97 14.99
C ILE A 39 4.92 -11.89 16.47
N GLY A 40 4.67 -10.74 17.13
CA GLY A 40 4.97 -10.56 18.55
C GLY A 40 4.10 -11.41 19.50
N ASN A 41 2.96 -11.88 19.02
CA ASN A 41 1.97 -12.63 19.81
C ASN A 41 1.93 -14.14 19.50
N THR A 42 2.75 -14.65 18.57
CA THR A 42 2.76 -16.07 18.20
C THR A 42 4.02 -16.76 18.69
N ASP A 43 3.87 -17.91 19.34
CA ASP A 43 4.97 -18.79 19.73
C ASP A 43 5.36 -19.76 18.59
N ALA A 44 4.55 -19.83 17.52
CA ALA A 44 4.76 -20.72 16.39
C ALA A 44 5.77 -20.11 15.40
N THR A 45 6.96 -20.69 15.34
CA THR A 45 8.08 -20.21 14.51
C THR A 45 7.75 -20.16 13.02
N ASP A 46 6.99 -21.13 12.52
CA ASP A 46 6.64 -21.20 11.09
C ASP A 46 5.64 -20.12 10.68
N GLU A 47 4.67 -19.81 11.54
CA GLU A 47 3.71 -18.72 11.30
C GLU A 47 4.41 -17.36 11.42
N ALA A 48 5.29 -17.18 12.42
CA ALA A 48 6.11 -15.98 12.54
C ALA A 48 6.96 -15.75 11.27
N ALA A 49 7.61 -16.79 10.75
CA ALA A 49 8.41 -16.71 9.53
C ALA A 49 7.56 -16.33 8.30
N ARG A 50 6.36 -16.92 8.15
CA ARG A 50 5.42 -16.57 7.07
C ARG A 50 5.00 -15.10 7.14
N LEU A 51 4.63 -14.63 8.32
CA LEU A 51 4.23 -13.24 8.54
C LEU A 51 5.38 -12.26 8.32
N GLN A 52 6.62 -12.63 8.63
CA GLN A 52 7.79 -11.81 8.32
C GLN A 52 8.00 -11.65 6.81
N VAL A 53 7.82 -12.73 6.04
CA VAL A 53 7.88 -12.67 4.57
C VAL A 53 6.77 -11.78 4.02
N GLU A 54 5.54 -11.95 4.52
CA GLU A 54 4.39 -11.15 4.10
C GLU A 54 4.57 -9.66 4.42
N GLN A 55 4.98 -9.36 5.65
CA GLN A 55 5.31 -8.00 6.08
C GLN A 55 6.37 -7.38 5.18
N ARG A 56 7.42 -8.13 4.83
CA ARG A 56 8.48 -7.63 3.96
C ARG A 56 7.94 -7.27 2.58
N GLY A 57 7.05 -8.10 2.03
CA GLY A 57 6.34 -7.80 0.78
C GLY A 57 5.60 -6.46 0.84
N TYR A 58 4.84 -6.21 1.91
CA TYR A 58 4.13 -4.93 2.09
C TYR A 58 5.08 -3.74 2.26
N VAL A 59 6.21 -3.90 2.95
CA VAL A 59 7.23 -2.85 3.08
C VAL A 59 7.82 -2.49 1.71
N ASP A 60 8.17 -3.50 0.92
CA ASP A 60 8.78 -3.29 -0.40
C ASP A 60 7.77 -2.70 -1.38
N GLU A 61 6.50 -3.11 -1.32
CA GLU A 61 5.42 -2.52 -2.12
C GLU A 61 5.18 -1.06 -1.76
N ARG A 62 5.10 -0.73 -0.46
CA ARG A 62 4.98 0.67 0.01
C ARG A 62 6.14 1.55 -0.46
N ARG A 63 7.36 0.99 -0.55
CA ARG A 63 8.54 1.72 -1.03
C ARG A 63 8.48 2.01 -2.53
N ARG A 64 7.86 1.14 -3.31
CA ARG A 64 7.72 1.27 -4.77
C ARG A 64 6.48 2.04 -5.19
N LEU A 65 5.45 2.11 -4.34
CA LEU A 65 4.19 2.76 -4.64
C LEU A 65 4.40 4.26 -4.89
N THR A 66 3.97 4.71 -6.06
CA THR A 66 3.96 6.13 -6.44
C THR A 66 2.52 6.61 -6.61
N VAL A 67 2.31 7.92 -6.44
CA VAL A 67 0.99 8.55 -6.59
C VAL A 67 0.44 8.48 -8.03
N THR A 68 1.32 8.31 -9.02
CA THR A 68 0.94 8.19 -10.43
C THR A 68 0.65 6.74 -10.85
N ASP A 69 0.94 5.75 -10.01
CA ASP A 69 0.68 4.33 -10.30
C ASP A 69 -0.76 3.96 -9.93
N ASN A 70 -1.70 4.41 -10.75
CA ASN A 70 -3.13 4.19 -10.54
C ASN A 70 -3.50 2.71 -10.48
N THR A 71 -2.79 1.85 -11.22
CA THR A 71 -3.05 0.41 -11.26
C THR A 71 -2.68 -0.24 -9.93
N ALA A 72 -1.49 0.08 -9.39
CA ALA A 72 -1.08 -0.43 -8.09
C ALA A 72 -1.97 0.10 -6.96
N VAL A 73 -2.29 1.40 -6.98
CA VAL A 73 -3.19 2.03 -6.00
C VAL A 73 -4.57 1.35 -6.01
N ALA A 74 -5.19 1.20 -7.17
CA ALA A 74 -6.51 0.56 -7.28
C ALA A 74 -6.48 -0.91 -6.81
N ARG A 75 -5.41 -1.65 -7.10
CA ARG A 75 -5.24 -3.03 -6.63
C ARG A 75 -5.18 -3.10 -5.11
N ILE A 76 -4.38 -2.24 -4.48
CA ILE A 76 -4.25 -2.19 -3.03
C ILE A 76 -5.61 -1.88 -2.40
N LEU A 77 -6.29 -0.83 -2.86
CA LEU A 77 -7.58 -0.42 -2.31
C LEU A 77 -8.65 -1.52 -2.40
N ARG A 78 -8.61 -2.34 -3.47
CA ARG A 78 -9.53 -3.45 -3.66
C ARG A 78 -9.20 -4.66 -2.80
N ASP A 79 -7.93 -5.08 -2.78
CA ASP A 79 -7.55 -6.42 -2.30
C ASP A 79 -7.10 -6.41 -0.83
N TYR A 80 -6.53 -5.29 -0.35
CA TYR A 80 -5.84 -5.24 0.93
C TYR A 80 -6.75 -5.09 2.16
N PRO A 81 -7.98 -4.54 2.08
CA PRO A 81 -8.90 -4.55 3.21
C PRO A 81 -9.23 -5.96 3.70
N ALA A 82 -9.53 -6.90 2.78
CA ALA A 82 -9.78 -8.30 3.11
C ALA A 82 -8.55 -9.00 3.68
N ARG A 83 -7.36 -8.68 3.15
CA ARG A 83 -6.09 -9.18 3.70
C ARG A 83 -5.87 -8.69 5.13
N LEU A 84 -6.15 -7.42 5.40
CA LEU A 84 -5.99 -6.83 6.72
C LEU A 84 -6.89 -7.51 7.76
N GLN A 85 -8.15 -7.80 7.41
CA GLN A 85 -9.07 -8.57 8.26
C GLN A 85 -8.53 -9.97 8.54
N ALA A 86 -8.06 -10.67 7.51
CA ALA A 86 -7.49 -12.01 7.63
C ALA A 86 -6.25 -12.04 8.54
N VAL A 87 -5.35 -11.05 8.43
CA VAL A 87 -4.17 -10.96 9.30
C VAL A 87 -4.59 -10.69 10.75
N ARG A 88 -5.59 -9.84 10.98
CA ARG A 88 -6.10 -9.55 12.34
C ARG A 88 -6.85 -10.71 12.98
N GLY A 89 -7.25 -11.72 12.20
CA GLY A 89 -8.10 -12.81 12.69
C GLY A 89 -9.55 -12.37 12.90
N GLU A 90 -9.96 -11.27 12.28
CA GLU A 90 -11.35 -10.79 12.26
C GLU A 90 -12.08 -11.57 11.15
N SER A 91 -12.48 -12.81 11.45
CA SER A 91 -13.40 -13.57 10.60
C SER A 91 -14.82 -13.06 10.83
N THR A 92 -15.51 -12.66 9.76
CA THR A 92 -16.97 -12.43 9.75
C THR A 92 -17.73 -13.69 10.13
#